data_AF-W4URR5-F1
#
_entry.id   AF-W4URR5-F1
#
_cell.length_a   1.000
_cell.length_b   1.000
_cell.length_c   1.000
_cell.angle_alpha   90.00
_cell.angle_beta   90.00
_cell.angle_gamma   90.00
#
_symmetry.space_group_name_H-M   'P 1'
#
loop_
_entity.id
_entity.type
_entity.pdbx_description
1 polymer ?
#
loop_
_entity_poly.entity_id
_entity_poly.type
_entity_poly.pdbx_seq_one_letter_code
_entity_poly.pdbx_strand_id
1 'polypeptide(L)'
;MKKLILFCLLAGALAACKPGPKSSENAQESTPAAQGSTIEADTHNARNSLDYYGVYEGVTPCADCEGIKVTVYLKKDETYTLKNVYLKGGKELNPSEYSGKFTWDDKGSVVTLEGVKDAPSHFFVAEGYLIIVDAEGKQIDSSLAEHYKLKQTGVY
;
A
#
# COMPACT_ATOMS: atom_id res chain seq x y z
N MET A 1 -37.42 -11.88 -0.91
CA MET A 1 -38.05 -12.70 0.15
C MET A 1 -38.14 -14.16 -0.26
N LYS A 2 -37.35 -15.05 0.36
CA LYS A 2 -37.64 -16.47 0.52
C LYS A 2 -36.81 -16.97 1.70
N LYS A 3 -37.44 -17.54 2.73
CA LYS A 3 -36.77 -18.06 3.95
C LYS A 3 -36.68 -19.59 3.86
N LEU A 4 -35.57 -20.17 4.32
CA LEU A 4 -35.42 -21.59 4.62
C LEU A 4 -34.26 -21.71 5.63
N ILE A 5 -34.53 -21.80 6.95
CA ILE A 5 -34.70 -23.06 7.73
C ILE A 5 -33.42 -23.91 7.62
N LEU A 6 -32.44 -23.83 8.54
CA LEU A 6 -32.40 -24.17 9.98
C LEU A 6 -32.42 -25.69 10.25
N PHE A 7 -31.26 -26.24 10.65
CA PHE A 7 -30.96 -27.42 11.49
C PHE A 7 -29.41 -27.59 11.45
N CYS A 8 -28.66 -28.07 12.45
CA CYS A 8 -28.96 -28.54 13.80
C CYS A 8 -27.76 -28.27 14.75
N LEU A 9 -27.95 -28.44 16.06
CA LEU A 9 -26.93 -28.25 17.08
C LEU A 9 -25.83 -29.33 17.04
N LEU A 10 -24.64 -29.00 17.53
CA LEU A 10 -23.91 -29.89 18.43
C LEU A 10 -23.25 -29.08 19.55
N ALA A 11 -23.57 -29.41 20.80
CA ALA A 11 -23.01 -28.76 21.98
C ALA A 11 -21.95 -29.65 22.63
N GLY A 12 -20.85 -29.05 23.09
CA GLY A 12 -19.85 -29.67 23.95
C GLY A 12 -19.49 -28.71 25.07
N ALA A 13 -19.74 -29.10 26.32
CA ALA A 13 -19.47 -28.31 27.53
C ALA A 13 -18.82 -29.20 28.61
N LEU A 14 -18.46 -28.61 29.77
CA LEU A 14 -17.72 -29.20 30.91
C LEU A 14 -16.20 -29.31 30.63
N ALA A 15 -15.24 -29.09 31.56
CA ALA A 15 -15.19 -28.67 32.97
C ALA A 15 -13.70 -28.34 33.33
N ALA A 16 -13.25 -27.72 34.44
CA ALA A 16 -13.82 -26.81 35.47
C ALA A 16 -12.65 -26.36 36.42
N CYS A 17 -12.95 -25.71 37.57
CA CYS A 17 -12.03 -25.36 38.70
C CYS A 17 -11.09 -24.14 38.50
N LYS A 18 -10.78 -23.31 39.51
CA LYS A 18 -11.42 -22.96 40.81
C LYS A 18 -10.75 -21.64 41.33
N PRO A 19 -11.40 -20.82 42.19
CA PRO A 19 -10.84 -19.53 42.64
C PRO A 19 -9.94 -19.64 43.88
N GLY A 20 -9.05 -18.65 44.08
CA GLY A 20 -8.22 -18.49 45.27
C GLY A 20 -7.89 -16.99 45.54
N PRO A 21 -7.58 -16.57 46.79
CA PRO A 21 -8.06 -15.26 47.28
C PRO A 21 -6.98 -14.32 47.82
N LYS A 22 -7.23 -13.00 47.76
CA LYS A 22 -7.56 -12.15 48.93
C LYS A 22 -7.81 -10.68 48.56
N SER A 23 -8.61 -10.03 49.41
CA SER A 23 -8.87 -8.59 49.39
C SER A 23 -7.65 -7.76 49.80
N SER A 24 -7.53 -6.54 49.27
CA SER A 24 -7.33 -5.39 50.14
C SER A 24 -7.99 -4.15 49.52
N GLU A 25 -9.03 -3.68 50.20
CA GLU A 25 -9.47 -2.30 50.14
C GLU A 25 -8.38 -1.41 50.76
N ASN A 26 -7.97 -0.34 50.06
CA ASN A 26 -7.65 0.94 50.70
C ASN A 26 -7.72 2.07 49.67
N ALA A 27 -8.16 3.24 50.11
CA ALA A 27 -8.24 4.44 49.28
C ALA A 27 -6.98 5.32 49.43
N GLN A 28 -6.97 6.38 48.60
CA GLN A 28 -6.20 7.62 48.74
C GLN A 28 -4.85 7.73 48.01
N GLU A 29 -4.96 8.31 46.81
CA GLU A 29 -4.27 9.55 46.41
C GLU A 29 -2.75 9.67 46.60
N SER A 30 -2.03 9.59 45.49
CA SER A 30 -0.74 10.28 45.28
C SER A 30 -0.44 10.36 43.79
N THR A 31 -0.64 11.54 43.18
CA THR A 31 -0.16 11.83 41.82
C THR A 31 1.36 12.02 41.86
N PRO A 32 2.12 11.25 41.07
CA PRO A 32 2.96 11.90 40.06
C PRO A 32 2.60 11.43 38.65
N ALA A 33 2.82 12.29 37.65
CA ALA A 33 2.48 12.03 36.27
C ALA A 33 3.12 10.73 35.74
N ALA A 34 2.28 9.73 35.45
CA ALA A 34 2.66 8.67 34.54
C ALA A 34 2.84 9.31 33.16
N GLN A 35 4.10 9.53 32.76
CA GLN A 35 4.42 9.74 31.36
C GLN A 35 3.92 8.50 30.62
N GLY A 36 2.81 8.66 29.91
CA GLY A 36 2.35 7.69 28.94
C GLY A 36 3.37 7.64 27.82
N SER A 37 4.44 6.85 28.01
CA SER A 37 5.27 6.38 26.93
C SER A 37 4.38 5.46 26.11
N THR A 38 3.62 6.06 25.20
CA THR A 38 3.10 5.37 24.04
C THR A 38 4.27 4.61 23.46
N ILE A 39 4.14 3.28 23.41
CA ILE A 39 4.98 2.47 22.54
C ILE A 39 4.55 2.86 21.13
N GLU A 40 5.11 3.96 20.62
CA GLU A 40 5.28 4.12 19.19
C GLU A 40 6.12 2.91 18.78
N ALA A 41 5.47 1.99 18.07
CA ALA A 41 6.21 0.90 17.46
C ALA A 41 7.23 1.55 16.51
N ASP A 42 8.49 1.15 16.65
CA ASP A 42 9.57 1.54 15.76
C ASP A 42 9.38 0.86 14.40
N THR A 43 8.33 1.28 13.69
CA THR A 43 7.91 0.73 12.40
C THR A 43 8.50 1.55 11.28
N HIS A 44 9.77 1.28 10.99
CA HIS A 44 10.39 1.63 9.72
C HIS A 44 9.58 1.05 8.55
N ASN A 45 9.16 1.90 7.63
CA ASN A 45 8.45 1.55 6.39
C ASN A 45 8.90 2.46 5.25
N ALA A 46 8.44 2.18 4.02
CA ALA A 46 8.86 2.96 2.86
C ALA A 46 8.53 4.47 2.99
N ARG A 47 7.35 4.79 3.54
CA ARG A 47 6.88 6.19 3.74
C ARG A 47 7.79 7.01 4.67
N ASN A 48 8.38 6.41 5.70
CA ASN A 48 9.18 7.13 6.69
C ASN A 48 10.69 6.90 6.59
N SER A 49 11.15 5.90 5.82
CA SER A 49 12.56 5.49 5.76
C SER A 49 13.23 5.67 4.40
N LEU A 50 12.48 5.89 3.31
CA LEU A 50 13.05 6.02 1.96
C LEU A 50 12.91 7.44 1.39
N ASP A 51 13.86 7.85 0.56
CA ASP A 51 13.77 9.06 -0.25
C ASP A 51 13.02 8.78 -1.58
N TYR A 52 11.69 8.63 -1.45
CA TYR A 52 10.80 8.24 -2.55
C TYR A 52 10.29 9.41 -3.40
N TYR A 53 10.68 10.65 -3.08
CA TYR A 53 10.28 11.80 -3.90
C TYR A 53 11.19 11.91 -5.12
N GLY A 54 10.60 11.88 -6.32
CA GLY A 54 11.39 11.86 -7.54
C GLY A 54 10.63 11.47 -8.80
N VAL A 55 11.40 11.09 -9.80
CA VAL A 55 10.95 10.65 -11.13
C VAL A 55 11.27 9.17 -11.28
N TYR A 56 10.30 8.39 -11.74
CA TYR A 56 10.41 6.95 -11.95
C TYR A 56 10.03 6.60 -13.38
N GLU A 57 10.85 5.82 -14.07
CA GLU A 57 10.63 5.42 -15.46
C GLU A 57 10.81 3.93 -15.68
N GLY A 58 9.98 3.37 -16.57
CA GLY A 58 10.08 1.99 -17.02
C GLY A 58 9.28 1.75 -18.30
N VAL A 59 9.41 0.56 -18.88
CA VAL A 59 8.62 0.11 -20.02
C VAL A 59 7.90 -1.17 -19.63
N THR A 60 6.58 -1.11 -19.52
CA THR A 60 5.76 -2.24 -19.09
C THR A 60 5.28 -3.07 -20.29
N PRO A 61 4.91 -4.35 -20.09
CA PRO A 61 4.43 -5.22 -21.16
C PRO A 61 3.18 -4.65 -21.86
N CYS A 62 3.13 -4.83 -23.18
CA CYS A 62 2.01 -4.41 -24.02
C CYS A 62 1.55 -5.60 -24.86
N ALA A 63 0.23 -5.75 -25.07
CA ALA A 63 -0.34 -6.92 -25.75
C ALA A 63 -0.15 -6.89 -27.27
N ASP A 64 -0.12 -5.69 -27.88
CA ASP A 64 -0.06 -5.49 -29.34
C ASP A 64 1.01 -4.46 -29.76
N CYS A 65 1.93 -4.11 -28.87
CA CYS A 65 2.99 -3.13 -29.11
C CYS A 65 4.28 -3.50 -28.36
N GLU A 66 5.39 -2.83 -28.66
CA GLU A 66 6.71 -3.12 -28.08
C GLU A 66 6.79 -2.83 -26.56
N GLY A 67 5.89 -2.00 -26.04
CA GLY A 67 5.77 -1.71 -24.61
C GLY A 67 5.02 -0.41 -24.35
N ILE A 68 4.67 -0.16 -23.09
CA ILE A 68 4.14 1.13 -22.64
C ILE A 68 5.23 1.80 -21.81
N LYS A 69 5.77 2.94 -22.29
CA LYS A 69 6.63 3.78 -21.47
C LYS A 69 5.78 4.43 -20.38
N VAL A 70 6.12 4.17 -19.12
CA VAL A 70 5.48 4.73 -17.94
C VAL A 70 6.46 5.70 -17.27
N THR A 71 5.98 6.89 -16.91
CA THR A 71 6.72 7.86 -16.09
C THR A 71 5.86 8.34 -14.93
N VAL A 72 6.33 8.17 -13.70
CA VAL A 72 5.67 8.64 -12.48
C VAL A 72 6.55 9.71 -11.82
N TYR A 73 5.94 10.83 -11.49
CA TYR A 73 6.53 11.90 -10.70
C TYR A 73 5.85 11.91 -9.33
N LEU A 74 6.56 11.66 -8.24
CA LEU A 74 6.06 11.79 -6.86
C LEU A 74 6.68 13.02 -6.21
N LYS A 75 5.87 14.05 -5.92
CA LYS A 75 6.34 15.38 -5.50
C LYS A 75 6.17 15.58 -3.99
N LYS A 76 7.03 16.44 -3.41
CA LYS A 76 7.10 16.73 -1.96
C LYS A 76 5.84 17.38 -1.35
N ASP A 77 4.89 17.80 -2.18
CA ASP A 77 3.58 18.34 -1.79
C ASP A 77 2.46 17.27 -1.78
N GLU A 78 2.83 15.99 -1.75
CA GLU A 78 1.94 14.82 -1.85
C GLU A 78 1.09 14.79 -3.15
N THR A 79 1.55 15.49 -4.21
CA THR A 79 0.97 15.41 -5.55
C THR A 79 1.79 14.52 -6.48
N TYR A 80 1.12 13.99 -7.52
CA TYR A 80 1.75 13.19 -8.56
C TYR A 80 1.51 13.74 -9.96
N THR A 81 2.32 13.25 -10.90
CA THR A 81 1.98 13.23 -12.34
C THR A 81 2.33 11.84 -12.87
N LEU A 82 1.41 11.20 -13.62
CA LEU A 82 1.60 9.91 -14.27
C LEU A 82 1.47 10.14 -15.78
N LYS A 83 2.45 9.68 -16.56
CA LYS A 83 2.43 9.73 -18.03
C LYS A 83 2.59 8.30 -18.58
N ASN A 84 1.79 7.95 -19.58
CA ASN A 84 1.93 6.69 -20.32
C ASN A 84 1.95 6.96 -21.83
N VAL A 85 2.84 6.26 -22.54
CA VAL A 85 3.00 6.37 -23.99
C VAL A 85 3.21 4.97 -24.59
N TYR A 86 2.43 4.62 -25.61
CA TYR A 86 2.56 3.33 -26.29
C TYR A 86 3.71 3.40 -27.31
N LEU A 87 4.59 2.40 -27.28
CA LEU A 87 5.73 2.28 -28.20
C LEU A 87 5.37 1.31 -29.31
N LYS A 88 5.23 1.80 -30.56
CA LYS A 88 4.83 0.96 -31.70
C LYS A 88 5.49 1.36 -33.01
N GLY A 89 6.22 0.44 -33.63
CA GLY A 89 6.94 0.65 -34.89
C GLY A 89 8.00 1.76 -34.81
N GLY A 90 8.67 1.88 -33.66
CA GLY A 90 9.64 2.96 -33.38
C GLY A 90 9.00 4.34 -33.20
N LYS A 91 7.70 4.42 -32.91
CA LYS A 91 6.97 5.67 -32.65
C LYS A 91 6.29 5.65 -31.29
N GLU A 92 6.16 6.84 -30.72
CA GLU A 92 5.33 7.12 -29.54
C GLU A 92 3.89 7.41 -29.97
N LEU A 93 2.92 6.70 -29.39
CA LEU A 93 1.49 6.79 -29.69
C LEU A 93 0.65 6.96 -28.43
N ASN A 94 -0.54 7.54 -28.60
CA ASN A 94 -1.59 7.67 -27.58
C ASN A 94 -1.08 8.14 -26.20
N PRO A 95 -0.37 9.29 -26.11
CA PRO A 95 0.09 9.82 -24.84
C PRO A 95 -1.11 10.12 -23.93
N SER A 96 -1.01 9.68 -22.68
CA SER A 96 -1.99 9.98 -21.62
C SER A 96 -1.27 10.55 -20.41
N GLU A 97 -1.94 11.46 -19.70
CA GLU A 97 -1.41 12.10 -18.50
C GLU A 97 -2.51 12.22 -17.44
N TYR A 98 -2.16 11.83 -16.21
CA TYR A 98 -2.97 12.03 -15.02
C TYR A 98 -2.16 12.85 -14.01
N SER A 99 -2.83 13.66 -13.19
CA SER A 99 -2.21 14.38 -12.08
C SER A 99 -3.25 14.59 -10.98
N GLY A 100 -2.80 14.57 -9.74
CA GLY A 100 -3.67 14.64 -8.58
C GLY A 100 -2.86 14.47 -7.29
N LYS A 101 -3.54 14.08 -6.21
CA LYS A 101 -2.86 13.65 -4.98
C LYS A 101 -2.56 12.16 -5.01
N PHE A 102 -1.59 11.75 -4.20
CA PHE A 102 -1.39 10.34 -3.90
C PHE A 102 -1.55 10.08 -2.41
N THR A 103 -1.98 8.87 -2.07
CA THR A 103 -2.19 8.41 -0.69
C THR A 103 -1.37 7.16 -0.42
N TRP A 104 -1.17 6.85 0.85
CA TRP A 104 -0.45 5.66 1.30
C TRP A 104 -1.43 4.64 1.89
N ASP A 105 -1.12 3.35 1.77
CA ASP A 105 -1.76 2.30 2.55
C ASP A 105 -1.39 2.40 4.04
N ASP A 106 -2.16 1.74 4.91
CA ASP A 106 -1.94 1.76 6.37
C ASP A 106 -0.55 1.26 6.80
N LYS A 107 0.13 0.47 5.95
CA LYS A 107 1.49 -0.05 6.19
C LYS A 107 2.60 0.90 5.74
N GLY A 108 2.27 2.02 5.08
CA GLY A 108 3.27 2.93 4.51
C GLY A 108 4.20 2.25 3.51
N SER A 109 3.66 1.34 2.68
CA SER A 109 4.40 0.51 1.72
C SER A 109 3.92 0.67 0.27
N VAL A 110 2.64 1.00 0.07
CA VAL A 110 2.02 1.19 -1.25
C VAL A 110 1.49 2.62 -1.38
N VAL A 111 1.85 3.28 -2.48
CA VAL A 111 1.29 4.55 -2.91
C VAL A 111 0.15 4.31 -3.91
N THR A 112 -0.97 5.00 -3.73
CA THR A 112 -2.12 5.00 -4.63
C THR A 112 -2.31 6.38 -5.25
N LEU A 113 -2.35 6.46 -6.58
CA LEU A 113 -2.55 7.69 -7.35
C LEU A 113 -4.05 7.97 -7.56
N GLU A 114 -4.56 9.07 -7.02
CA GLU A 114 -5.99 9.39 -7.10
C GLU A 114 -6.42 9.84 -8.50
N GLY A 115 -7.59 9.39 -8.95
CA GLY A 115 -8.22 9.85 -10.19
C GLY A 115 -7.72 9.21 -11.49
N VAL A 116 -6.75 8.28 -11.41
CA VAL A 116 -6.35 7.42 -12.53
C VAL A 116 -7.49 6.45 -12.88
N LYS A 117 -7.64 6.10 -14.17
CA LYS A 117 -8.71 5.21 -14.65
C LYS A 117 -8.20 4.06 -15.52
N ASP A 118 -7.49 4.39 -16.60
CA ASP A 118 -7.11 3.45 -17.66
C ASP A 118 -5.59 3.21 -17.67
N ALA A 119 -4.96 3.30 -16.49
CA ALA A 119 -3.52 3.17 -16.27
C ALA A 119 -3.20 2.68 -14.85
N PRO A 120 -1.98 2.20 -14.58
CA PRO A 120 -1.58 1.76 -13.25
C PRO A 120 -1.69 2.88 -12.20
N SER A 121 -2.38 2.59 -11.09
CA SER A 121 -2.62 3.53 -9.98
C SER A 121 -1.97 3.12 -8.67
N HIS A 122 -1.57 1.86 -8.48
CA HIS A 122 -1.00 1.34 -7.24
C HIS A 122 0.47 0.95 -7.42
N PHE A 123 1.32 1.43 -6.54
CA PHE A 123 2.77 1.31 -6.62
C PHE A 123 3.36 0.92 -5.27
N PHE A 124 3.94 -0.27 -5.14
CA PHE A 124 4.77 -0.61 -4.00
C PHE A 124 6.08 0.18 -4.08
N VAL A 125 6.44 0.86 -2.98
CA VAL A 125 7.61 1.73 -2.92
C VAL A 125 8.79 0.94 -2.36
N ALA A 126 9.85 0.83 -3.16
CA ALA A 126 11.12 0.20 -2.79
C ALA A 126 12.28 1.19 -2.93
N GLU A 127 13.44 0.85 -2.35
CA GLU A 127 14.64 1.68 -2.47
C GLU A 127 15.06 1.81 -3.94
N GLY A 128 14.95 3.02 -4.49
CA GLY A 128 15.29 3.32 -5.90
C GLY A 128 14.29 2.86 -6.96
N TYR A 129 13.14 2.28 -6.60
CA TYR A 129 12.14 1.77 -7.56
C TYR A 129 10.70 1.88 -7.07
N LEU A 130 9.77 2.09 -8.00
CA LEU A 130 8.35 1.76 -7.80
C LEU A 130 8.05 0.43 -8.49
N ILE A 131 7.20 -0.41 -7.90
CA ILE A 131 6.71 -1.65 -8.51
C ILE A 131 5.21 -1.52 -8.69
N ILE A 132 4.72 -1.67 -9.92
CA ILE A 132 3.28 -1.70 -10.18
C ILE A 132 2.68 -2.96 -9.54
N VAL A 133 1.63 -2.76 -8.76
CA VAL A 133 0.91 -3.80 -8.00
C VAL A 133 -0.58 -3.80 -8.37
N ASP A 134 -1.30 -4.85 -7.98
CA ASP A 134 -2.77 -4.90 -8.09
C ASP A 134 -3.46 -3.93 -7.10
N ALA A 135 -4.80 -3.85 -7.17
CA ALA A 135 -5.59 -2.96 -6.32
C ALA A 135 -5.53 -3.35 -4.82
N GLU A 136 -5.19 -4.61 -4.54
CA GLU A 136 -4.96 -5.14 -3.20
C GLU A 136 -3.51 -4.93 -2.71
N GLY A 137 -2.66 -4.28 -3.52
CA GLY A 137 -1.26 -3.97 -3.20
C GLY A 137 -0.29 -5.15 -3.35
N LYS A 138 -0.68 -6.22 -4.06
CA LYS A 138 0.16 -7.41 -4.30
C LYS A 138 0.92 -7.32 -5.61
N GLN A 139 2.09 -7.94 -5.64
CA GLN A 139 2.88 -8.07 -6.86
C GLN A 139 2.17 -8.92 -7.92
N ILE A 140 2.32 -8.54 -9.18
CA ILE A 140 1.79 -9.26 -10.33
C ILE A 140 2.59 -10.55 -10.52
N ASP A 141 2.08 -11.65 -9.96
CA ASP A 141 2.71 -12.98 -10.03
C ASP A 141 2.68 -13.50 -11.48
N SER A 142 3.81 -13.32 -12.17
CA SER A 142 4.01 -13.69 -13.56
C SER A 142 5.50 -13.75 -13.90
N SER A 143 5.84 -14.42 -15.01
CA SER A 143 7.19 -14.35 -15.60
C SER A 143 7.60 -12.94 -16.06
N LEU A 144 6.68 -11.97 -16.02
CA LEU A 144 6.91 -10.58 -16.42
C LEU A 144 7.03 -9.62 -15.22
N ALA A 145 7.00 -10.10 -13.97
CA ALA A 145 7.04 -9.26 -12.75
C ALA A 145 8.15 -8.19 -12.77
N GLU A 146 9.35 -8.51 -13.26
CA GLU A 146 10.46 -7.56 -13.38
C GLU A 146 10.18 -6.39 -14.33
N HIS A 147 9.33 -6.56 -15.34
CA HIS A 147 8.95 -5.52 -16.30
C HIS A 147 7.92 -4.51 -15.73
N TYR A 148 7.44 -4.75 -14.51
CA TYR A 148 6.56 -3.84 -13.78
C TYR A 148 7.32 -2.93 -12.80
N LYS A 149 8.66 -2.98 -12.80
CA LYS A 149 9.52 -2.09 -12.02
C LYS A 149 9.84 -0.81 -12.79
N LEU A 150 9.58 0.33 -12.16
CA LEU A 150 9.95 1.66 -12.64
C LEU A 150 11.15 2.15 -11.82
N LYS A 151 12.27 2.42 -12.47
CA LYS A 151 13.51 2.85 -11.82
C LYS A 151 13.48 4.35 -11.53
N GLN A 152 13.94 4.76 -10.36
CA GLN A 152 14.14 6.17 -10.02
C GLN A 152 15.24 6.75 -10.95
N THR A 153 14.86 7.71 -11.79
CA THR A 153 15.74 8.43 -12.72
C THR A 153 16.12 9.84 -12.23
N GLY A 154 15.40 10.37 -11.23
CA GLY A 154 15.72 11.60 -10.53
C GLY A 154 15.14 11.63 -9.12
N VAL A 155 15.77 12.39 -8.23
CA VAL A 155 15.38 12.60 -6.82
C VAL A 155 15.11 14.09 -6.61
N TYR A 156 14.21 14.44 -5.68
CA TYR A 156 13.77 15.82 -5.41
C TYR A 156 14.29 16.42 -4.11
#